data_AF-R9N0T5-F1
#
_entry.id   AF-R9N0T5-F1
#
_cell.length_a   1.000
_cell.length_b   1.000
_cell.length_c   1.000
_cell.angle_alpha   90.00
_cell.angle_beta   90.00
_cell.angle_gamma   90.00
#
_symmetry.space_group_name_H-M   'P 1'
#
loop_
_entity.id
_entity.type
_entity.pdbx_description
1 polymer ?
#
loop_
_entity_poly.entity_id
_entity_poly.type
_entity_poly.pdbx_seq_one_letter_code
_entity_poly.pdbx_strand_id
1 'polypeptide(L)'
;MFTPIGTSSLYFRGSLDGDGHVLRGLKVSAAGYAGLFGKASYATFKNLKIEGAEIESMGSYAGILAGYISGGNVLRCNVQGNISGKSYVGGIAGYASGSNIIGCQISGELIGSSYTGGILGILTGNSGNLQECSWEGTVRGGANTGGLTGNLTSGAIFGCVARTDVEGTENVGGLAGELMGRVEDSYAVGKVTSKTGKNTIGGIAGYSKSSTIKNCYASCQMGDKGEGLAYVYSSTTIQNSFFDSDIAGKTSPTSQARTTQQMFSMDTYAGWDMESIWEHKEGAYPLLRKIEFFKNQLFELQVYNRTWHSAIIRWEAISGVAEYELHFKGKVEKLSEPEVFIEDLFPDTDYELKIIAKLDDSIQVTSKILNLRTRKISAVKGLHSMHKEGNSITLTWDQIAEAQGYEVTYGENVILTDTNTCTLTELNNNVPYVISVRALLEDGGELISSLIVEKIYELEPQTDYAGKFLAKCEGQTWFIDEVENLLNQKGKSICTVSSKDDFAAIYALNLSGRGISGQIPLAIGELYQLRYLYLANNNLSGQLPKEIDTLAYLIGQDLSGNQFTE
;
A
#
# COMPACT_ATOMS: atom_id res chain seq x y z
N MET A 1 1.51 -4.19 33.16
CA MET A 1 2.52 -3.22 33.62
C MET A 1 3.89 -3.75 33.24
N PHE A 2 4.70 -2.92 32.60
CA PHE A 2 6.04 -3.25 32.13
C PHE A 2 7.10 -2.81 33.14
N THR A 3 8.14 -3.61 33.33
CA THR A 3 9.29 -3.30 34.20
C THR A 3 10.41 -2.68 33.37
N PRO A 4 10.89 -1.46 33.69
CA PRO A 4 11.90 -0.77 32.90
C PRO A 4 13.20 -1.57 32.68
N ILE A 5 13.75 -1.49 31.47
CA ILE A 5 15.03 -2.12 31.12
C ILE A 5 16.19 -1.23 31.59
N GLY A 6 17.14 -1.82 32.31
CA GLY A 6 18.28 -1.11 32.87
C GLY A 6 17.96 -0.42 34.19
N THR A 7 18.86 -0.56 35.16
CA THR A 7 18.70 -0.13 36.55
C THR A 7 19.79 0.88 36.94
N SER A 8 19.76 1.34 38.19
CA SER A 8 20.84 2.17 38.75
C SER A 8 22.21 1.47 38.81
N SER A 9 22.24 0.13 38.88
CA SER A 9 23.45 -0.67 38.93
C SER A 9 23.84 -1.28 37.58
N LEU A 10 22.89 -1.45 36.65
CA LEU A 10 23.12 -2.05 35.34
C LEU A 10 22.44 -1.24 34.24
N TYR A 11 23.21 -0.39 33.57
CA TYR A 11 22.71 0.49 32.50
C TYR A 11 22.50 -0.32 31.22
N PHE A 12 21.45 0.01 30.45
CA PHE A 12 21.37 -0.44 29.07
C PHE A 12 22.42 0.31 28.22
N ARG A 13 23.25 -0.44 27.48
CA ARG A 13 24.31 0.11 26.60
C ARG A 13 24.20 -0.36 25.15
N GLY A 14 23.09 -1.01 24.81
CA GLY A 14 22.88 -1.58 23.49
C GLY A 14 22.39 -0.57 22.46
N SER A 15 22.04 -1.09 21.29
CA SER A 15 21.31 -0.37 20.25
C SER A 15 19.92 -0.97 20.10
N LEU A 16 18.90 -0.12 19.95
CA LEU A 16 17.54 -0.50 19.60
C LEU A 16 17.11 0.28 18.35
N ASP A 17 16.82 -0.43 17.27
CA ASP A 17 16.26 0.11 16.04
C ASP A 17 14.79 -0.31 15.94
N GLY A 18 13.89 0.63 15.69
CA GLY A 18 12.47 0.33 15.49
C GLY A 18 12.18 -0.29 14.13
N ASP A 19 13.02 -0.04 13.12
CA ASP A 19 12.93 -0.63 11.77
C ASP A 19 11.52 -0.63 11.16
N GLY A 20 10.78 0.47 11.35
CA GLY A 20 9.41 0.63 10.84
C GLY A 20 8.30 -0.03 11.68
N HIS A 21 8.64 -0.73 12.76
CA HIS A 21 7.68 -1.28 13.70
C HIS A 21 7.14 -0.25 14.70
N VAL A 22 5.94 -0.53 15.22
CA VAL A 22 5.24 0.33 16.18
C VAL A 22 5.02 -0.42 17.49
N LEU A 23 5.53 0.13 18.59
CA LEU A 23 5.25 -0.33 19.94
C LEU A 23 3.96 0.32 20.46
N ARG A 24 2.97 -0.49 20.85
CA ARG A 24 1.69 -0.03 21.40
C ARG A 24 1.43 -0.60 22.78
N GLY A 25 0.67 0.14 23.60
CA GLY A 25 0.22 -0.34 24.91
C GLY A 25 1.33 -0.40 25.97
N LEU A 26 2.39 0.39 25.82
CA LEU A 26 3.44 0.51 26.83
C LEU A 26 2.88 1.19 28.08
N LYS A 27 2.76 0.45 29.18
CA LYS A 27 2.33 0.99 30.49
C LYS A 27 3.39 0.74 31.55
N VAL A 28 3.93 1.80 32.13
CA VAL A 28 4.99 1.76 33.15
C VAL A 28 4.57 2.55 34.38
N SER A 29 4.66 1.95 35.56
CA SER A 29 4.59 2.66 36.83
C SER A 29 5.80 2.26 37.67
N ALA A 30 6.67 3.22 37.98
CA ALA A 30 7.95 2.95 38.63
C ALA A 30 8.26 3.95 39.75
N ALA A 31 8.87 3.47 40.82
CA ALA A 31 9.28 4.31 41.95
C ALA A 31 10.56 5.13 41.70
N GLY A 32 11.32 4.81 40.65
CA GLY A 32 12.61 5.42 40.36
C GLY A 32 12.67 6.01 38.96
N TYR A 33 13.23 5.24 38.04
CA TYR A 33 13.42 5.64 36.64
C TYR A 33 12.32 5.01 35.78
N ALA A 34 11.30 5.80 35.44
CA ALA A 34 10.16 5.34 34.66
C ALA A 34 10.42 5.55 33.16
N GLY A 35 10.14 4.51 32.38
CA GLY A 35 10.24 4.47 30.92
C GLY A 35 10.37 3.04 30.40
N LEU A 36 10.41 2.87 29.08
CA LEU A 36 10.82 1.58 28.47
C LEU A 36 12.19 1.16 29.00
N PHE A 37 13.09 2.14 29.14
CA PHE A 37 14.37 1.99 29.79
C PHE A 37 14.40 2.78 31.12
N GLY A 38 14.87 2.17 32.20
CA GLY A 38 15.11 2.89 33.44
C GLY A 38 16.32 3.81 33.25
N LYS A 39 17.50 3.20 33.04
CA LYS A 39 18.73 3.93 32.73
C LYS A 39 19.44 3.38 31.50
N ALA A 40 19.85 4.28 30.62
CA ALA A 40 20.66 3.99 29.46
C ALA A 40 21.98 4.79 29.50
N SER A 41 23.05 4.19 28.99
CA SER A 41 24.34 4.88 28.87
C SER A 41 25.06 4.48 27.59
N TYR A 42 25.49 5.47 26.81
CA TYR A 42 26.08 5.27 25.48
C TYR A 42 25.22 4.39 24.54
N ALA A 43 23.91 4.33 24.81
CA ALA A 43 22.97 3.56 24.03
C ALA A 43 22.56 4.32 22.78
N THR A 44 22.15 3.59 21.74
CA THR A 44 21.54 4.18 20.54
C THR A 44 20.11 3.71 20.42
N PHE A 45 19.18 4.66 20.34
CA PHE A 45 17.77 4.40 20.05
C PHE A 45 17.46 5.08 18.72
N LYS A 46 17.00 4.32 17.72
CA LYS A 46 16.71 4.90 16.40
C LYS A 46 15.43 4.38 15.79
N ASN A 47 14.75 5.23 15.01
CA ASN A 47 13.56 4.89 14.22
C ASN A 47 12.43 4.25 15.04
N LEU A 48 12.34 4.56 16.34
CA LEU A 48 11.32 3.98 17.21
C LEU A 48 10.01 4.72 17.03
N LYS A 49 8.92 3.98 16.83
CA LYS A 49 7.56 4.51 16.90
C LYS A 49 6.84 3.92 18.10
N ILE A 50 6.43 4.77 19.04
CA ILE A 50 5.67 4.38 20.24
C ILE A 50 4.35 5.13 20.24
N GLU A 51 3.23 4.42 20.31
CA GLU A 51 1.88 4.99 20.30
C GLU A 51 1.10 4.61 21.57
N GLY A 52 0.47 5.60 22.20
CA GLY A 52 -0.39 5.40 23.37
C GLY A 52 0.34 4.90 24.61
N ALA A 53 1.56 5.39 24.86
CA ALA A 53 2.28 5.06 26.10
C ALA A 53 1.62 5.73 27.32
N GLU A 54 1.64 5.05 28.46
CA GLU A 54 1.21 5.59 29.76
C GLU A 54 2.35 5.38 30.76
N ILE A 55 2.97 6.47 31.20
CA ILE A 55 4.13 6.45 32.10
C ILE A 55 3.78 7.21 33.38
N GLU A 56 3.94 6.53 34.50
CA GLU A 56 3.80 7.10 35.84
C GLU A 56 5.10 6.91 36.61
N SER A 57 5.68 7.99 37.11
CA SER A 57 6.82 7.96 38.01
C SER A 57 6.42 8.45 39.40
N MET A 58 6.51 7.58 40.40
CA MET A 58 6.40 7.98 41.80
C MET A 58 7.69 8.64 42.32
N GLY A 59 8.78 8.50 41.55
CA GLY A 59 10.11 9.03 41.81
C GLY A 59 10.44 10.28 41.00
N SER A 60 11.73 10.44 40.70
CA SER A 60 12.29 11.69 40.14
C SER A 60 12.65 11.63 38.67
N TYR A 61 12.47 10.52 37.95
CA TYR A 61 12.91 10.45 36.56
C TYR A 61 11.82 9.76 35.74
N ALA A 62 11.31 10.46 34.73
CA ALA A 62 10.24 9.97 33.88
C ALA A 62 10.45 10.36 32.43
N GLY A 63 10.40 9.37 31.55
CA GLY A 63 10.14 9.57 30.14
C GLY A 63 9.71 8.30 29.45
N ILE A 64 9.06 8.41 28.28
CA ILE A 64 8.51 7.24 27.59
C ILE A 64 9.63 6.31 27.14
N LEU A 65 10.67 6.88 26.54
CA LEU A 65 11.81 6.08 26.11
C LEU A 65 12.69 5.70 27.31
N ALA A 66 13.13 6.68 28.10
CA ALA A 66 14.00 6.40 29.24
C ALA A 66 13.78 7.33 30.44
N GLY A 67 13.95 6.83 31.66
CA GLY A 67 14.04 7.72 32.82
C GLY A 67 15.31 8.58 32.78
N TYR A 68 16.44 7.98 32.43
CA TYR A 68 17.75 8.63 32.43
C TYR A 68 18.64 8.14 31.28
N ILE A 69 19.26 9.06 30.55
CA ILE A 69 20.22 8.79 29.47
C ILE A 69 21.53 9.52 29.75
N SER A 70 22.65 8.81 29.72
CA SER A 70 23.99 9.40 29.83
C SER A 70 24.90 8.98 28.68
N GLY A 71 25.22 9.95 27.82
CA GLY A 71 25.82 9.68 26.52
C GLY A 71 24.88 8.90 25.61
N GLY A 72 25.25 8.79 24.34
CA GLY A 72 24.48 8.08 23.34
C GLY A 72 23.48 8.96 22.59
N ASN A 73 22.67 8.32 21.75
CA ASN A 73 21.88 9.00 20.73
C ASN A 73 20.43 8.50 20.71
N VAL A 74 19.48 9.42 20.61
CA VAL A 74 18.07 9.14 20.27
C VAL A 74 17.80 9.78 18.93
N LEU A 75 17.56 8.98 17.89
CA LEU A 75 17.57 9.42 16.50
C LEU A 75 16.26 9.08 15.82
N ARG A 76 15.54 10.09 15.32
CA ARG A 76 14.34 9.90 14.49
C ARG A 76 13.28 9.02 15.16
N CYS A 77 13.04 9.24 16.44
CA CYS A 77 12.01 8.53 17.20
C CYS A 77 10.71 9.35 17.22
N ASN A 78 9.59 8.68 16.98
CA ASN A 78 8.24 9.22 17.16
C ASN A 78 7.59 8.61 18.40
N VAL A 79 7.32 9.44 19.40
CA VAL A 79 6.92 8.97 20.72
C VAL A 79 5.65 9.70 21.15
N GLN A 80 4.57 8.94 21.31
CA GLN A 80 3.28 9.45 21.75
C GLN A 80 2.85 8.79 23.05
N GLY A 81 2.47 9.60 24.04
CA GLY A 81 1.90 9.07 25.27
C GLY A 81 1.72 10.11 26.37
N ASN A 82 1.04 9.67 27.43
CA ASN A 82 0.80 10.47 28.62
C ASN A 82 1.87 10.15 29.68
N ILE A 83 2.44 11.19 30.28
CA ILE A 83 3.48 11.06 31.31
C ILE A 83 3.06 11.84 32.56
N SER A 84 3.12 11.20 33.72
CA SER A 84 3.03 11.84 35.02
C SER A 84 4.27 11.53 35.87
N GLY A 85 4.83 12.55 36.52
CA GLY A 85 6.00 12.40 37.38
C GLY A 85 6.18 13.54 38.36
N LYS A 86 7.14 13.43 39.29
CA LYS A 86 7.45 14.50 40.24
C LYS A 86 8.53 15.44 39.70
N SER A 87 9.79 15.02 39.79
CA SER A 87 10.93 15.78 39.27
C SER A 87 11.39 15.18 37.94
N TYR A 88 12.12 15.95 37.14
CA TYR A 88 12.77 15.54 35.88
C TYR A 88 11.84 14.70 34.98
N VAL A 89 10.90 15.39 34.34
CA VAL A 89 9.87 14.77 33.50
C VAL A 89 10.04 15.26 32.07
N GLY A 90 10.22 14.31 31.14
CA GLY A 90 10.33 14.59 29.71
C GLY A 90 9.75 13.48 28.86
N GLY A 91 9.20 13.78 27.68
CA GLY A 91 8.58 12.79 26.81
C GLY A 91 9.54 11.73 26.28
N ILE A 92 10.77 12.11 25.91
CA ILE A 92 11.84 11.14 25.61
C ILE A 92 12.48 10.68 26.91
N ALA A 93 12.99 11.63 27.70
CA ALA A 93 13.66 11.31 28.95
C ALA A 93 13.52 12.37 30.03
N GLY A 94 13.51 11.90 31.28
CA GLY A 94 13.55 12.81 32.42
C GLY A 94 14.86 13.57 32.49
N TYR A 95 15.97 12.88 32.24
CA TYR A 95 17.31 13.46 32.35
C TYR A 95 18.23 12.94 31.24
N ALA A 96 18.85 13.87 30.51
CA ALA A 96 19.84 13.57 29.47
C ALA A 96 21.17 14.30 29.77
N SER A 97 22.26 13.54 29.84
CA SER A 97 23.61 14.07 30.09
C SER A 97 24.57 13.70 28.98
N GLY A 98 25.01 14.70 28.22
CA GLY A 98 25.94 14.53 27.10
C GLY A 98 25.37 13.68 25.97
N SER A 99 24.04 13.59 25.87
CA SER A 99 23.32 12.78 24.89
C SER A 99 22.75 13.66 23.78
N ASN A 100 22.67 13.10 22.56
CA ASN A 100 22.04 13.79 21.43
C ASN A 100 20.65 13.23 21.16
N ILE A 101 19.66 14.12 21.06
CA ILE A 101 18.30 13.79 20.68
C ILE A 101 18.04 14.53 19.37
N ILE A 102 17.91 13.79 18.28
CA ILE A 102 17.95 14.33 16.92
C ILE A 102 16.74 13.85 16.12
N GLY A 103 16.02 14.75 15.44
CA GLY A 103 14.95 14.38 14.51
C GLY A 103 13.74 13.73 15.18
N CYS A 104 13.55 13.91 16.48
CA CYS A 104 12.52 13.21 17.24
C CYS A 104 11.22 14.03 17.29
N GLN A 105 10.09 13.33 17.14
CA GLN A 105 8.76 13.92 17.24
C GLN A 105 8.03 13.35 18.43
N ILE A 106 7.58 14.21 19.34
CA ILE A 106 6.97 13.78 20.58
C ILE A 106 5.59 14.42 20.71
N SER A 107 4.61 13.65 21.16
CA SER A 107 3.28 14.19 21.45
C SER A 107 2.61 13.56 22.67
N GLY A 108 1.68 14.30 23.26
CA GLY A 108 0.84 13.82 24.36
C GLY A 108 0.64 14.82 25.49
N GLU A 109 0.19 14.31 26.63
CA GLU A 109 0.01 15.11 27.85
C GLU A 109 1.13 14.81 28.85
N LEU A 110 1.76 15.86 29.36
CA LEU A 110 2.85 15.74 30.33
C LEU A 110 2.53 16.54 31.59
N ILE A 111 2.54 15.86 32.73
CA ILE A 111 2.34 16.45 34.05
C ILE A 111 3.58 16.20 34.92
N GLY A 112 4.22 17.28 35.39
CA GLY A 112 5.37 17.26 36.29
C GLY A 112 5.25 18.27 37.42
N SER A 113 6.09 18.13 38.45
CA SER A 113 6.16 19.05 39.59
C SER A 113 7.40 19.95 39.58
N SER A 114 8.50 19.53 38.95
CA SER A 114 9.73 20.33 38.81
C SER A 114 10.60 19.82 37.67
N TYR A 115 11.28 20.72 36.96
CA TYR A 115 12.13 20.41 35.81
C TYR A 115 11.38 19.59 34.77
N THR A 116 10.39 20.24 34.18
CA THR A 116 9.40 19.60 33.31
C THR A 116 9.54 20.16 31.90
N GLY A 117 9.84 19.30 30.93
CA GLY A 117 9.94 19.69 29.53
C GLY A 117 9.21 18.72 28.64
N GLY A 118 8.64 19.17 27.51
CA GLY A 118 7.96 18.26 26.59
C GLY A 118 8.84 17.10 26.12
N ILE A 119 10.11 17.35 25.80
CA ILE A 119 11.04 16.31 25.33
C ILE A 119 11.95 15.82 26.45
N LEU A 120 12.56 16.76 27.18
CA LEU A 120 13.53 16.46 28.23
C LEU A 120 13.18 17.20 29.53
N GLY A 121 13.25 16.54 30.68
CA GLY A 121 13.20 17.26 31.96
C GLY A 121 14.43 18.17 32.11
N ILE A 122 15.62 17.59 31.95
CA ILE A 122 16.91 18.30 31.91
C ILE A 122 17.78 17.82 30.75
N LEU A 123 18.46 18.78 30.12
CA LEU A 123 19.60 18.55 29.24
C LEU A 123 20.86 19.18 29.84
N THR A 124 21.91 18.37 29.98
CA THR A 124 23.22 18.78 30.51
C THR A 124 24.37 18.16 29.71
N GLY A 125 25.58 18.66 29.94
CA GLY A 125 26.81 18.27 29.25
C GLY A 125 27.01 19.05 27.96
N ASN A 126 28.23 19.55 27.73
CA ASN A 126 28.52 20.43 26.58
C ASN A 126 28.33 19.75 25.22
N SER A 127 28.37 18.42 25.17
CA SER A 127 28.09 17.62 23.97
C SER A 127 26.63 17.24 23.81
N GLY A 128 25.76 17.59 24.78
CA GLY A 128 24.33 17.26 24.75
C GLY A 128 23.56 18.22 23.86
N ASN A 129 22.80 17.70 22.91
CA ASN A 129 22.04 18.51 21.96
C ASN A 129 20.61 17.99 21.81
N LEU A 130 19.67 18.92 21.72
CA LEU A 130 18.33 18.70 21.20
C LEU A 130 18.28 19.35 19.82
N GLN A 131 18.18 18.54 18.77
CA GLN A 131 18.32 18.96 17.39
C GLN A 131 17.11 18.53 16.57
N GLU A 132 16.53 19.44 15.78
CA GLU A 132 15.52 19.06 14.79
C GLU A 132 14.35 18.26 15.40
N CYS A 133 13.98 18.61 16.64
CA CYS A 133 12.94 17.91 17.37
C CYS A 133 11.68 18.77 17.54
N SER A 134 10.53 18.11 17.61
CA SER A 134 9.25 18.77 17.85
C SER A 134 8.51 18.17 19.04
N TRP A 135 7.87 19.03 19.82
CA TRP A 135 6.84 18.65 20.78
C TRP A 135 5.48 19.22 20.37
N GLU A 136 4.45 18.38 20.35
CA GLU A 136 3.05 18.76 20.15
C GLU A 136 2.17 18.18 21.27
N GLY A 137 1.55 19.02 22.09
CA GLY A 137 0.81 18.51 23.24
C GLY A 137 0.52 19.55 24.31
N THR A 138 0.43 19.11 25.56
CA THR A 138 0.31 20.00 26.73
C THR A 138 1.41 19.67 27.73
N VAL A 139 2.07 20.71 28.26
CA VAL A 139 3.07 20.59 29.33
C VAL A 139 2.59 21.34 30.56
N ARG A 140 2.26 20.61 31.62
CA ARG A 140 1.91 21.15 32.94
C ARG A 140 3.00 20.78 33.93
N GLY A 141 3.74 21.77 34.38
CA GLY A 141 4.85 21.61 35.32
C GLY A 141 4.69 22.43 36.59
N GLY A 142 5.71 22.36 37.46
CA GLY A 142 5.90 23.31 38.54
C GLY A 142 7.02 24.30 38.21
N ALA A 143 8.07 24.32 39.03
CA ALA A 143 9.22 25.19 38.78
C ALA A 143 10.03 24.65 37.59
N ASN A 144 10.55 25.55 36.76
CA ASN A 144 11.36 25.25 35.59
C ASN A 144 10.60 24.37 34.59
N THR A 145 9.60 24.98 33.95
CA THR A 145 8.73 24.31 32.98
C THR A 145 8.96 24.88 31.58
N GLY A 146 9.32 24.03 30.62
CA GLY A 146 9.52 24.43 29.23
C GLY A 146 8.72 23.58 28.25
N GLY A 147 8.40 24.11 27.07
CA GLY A 147 7.76 23.28 26.04
C GLY A 147 8.67 22.16 25.50
N LEU A 148 9.99 22.34 25.49
CA LEU A 148 10.96 21.31 25.10
C LEU A 148 11.76 20.79 26.28
N THR A 149 12.34 21.69 27.07
CA THR A 149 13.21 21.33 28.20
C THR A 149 12.81 22.06 29.48
N GLY A 150 12.76 21.36 30.62
CA GLY A 150 12.61 22.06 31.90
C GLY A 150 13.83 22.92 32.22
N ASN A 151 15.03 22.35 32.07
CA ASN A 151 16.30 23.06 32.26
C ASN A 151 17.34 22.64 31.21
N LEU A 152 17.95 23.63 30.55
CA LEU A 152 19.13 23.46 29.73
C LEU A 152 20.35 24.05 30.46
N THR A 153 21.10 23.22 31.17
CA THR A 153 22.24 23.69 31.98
C THR A 153 23.48 23.98 31.14
N SER A 154 23.64 23.22 30.05
CA SER A 154 24.70 23.34 29.05
C SER A 154 24.31 22.54 27.81
N GLY A 155 24.97 22.79 26.67
CA GLY A 155 24.58 22.20 25.38
C GLY A 155 23.71 23.12 24.54
N ALA A 156 22.95 22.55 23.61
CA ALA A 156 22.19 23.30 22.61
C ALA A 156 20.77 22.76 22.38
N ILE A 157 19.84 23.67 22.12
CA ILE A 157 18.59 23.41 21.42
C ILE A 157 18.73 24.08 20.06
N PHE A 158 18.57 23.33 18.96
CA PHE A 158 18.62 23.95 17.63
C PHE A 158 17.71 23.29 16.61
N GLY A 159 17.13 24.09 15.72
CA GLY A 159 16.17 23.57 14.74
C GLY A 159 14.93 22.95 15.38
N CYS A 160 14.53 23.38 16.58
CA CYS A 160 13.45 22.72 17.34
C CYS A 160 12.19 23.57 17.44
N VAL A 161 11.05 22.90 17.63
CA VAL A 161 9.76 23.57 17.83
C VAL A 161 8.97 23.01 19.00
N ALA A 162 8.39 23.89 19.80
CA ALA A 162 7.32 23.54 20.74
C ALA A 162 5.99 24.14 20.26
N ARG A 163 5.01 23.29 19.96
CA ARG A 163 3.62 23.69 19.66
C ARG A 163 2.74 23.23 20.81
N THR A 164 2.70 24.00 21.89
CA THR A 164 2.10 23.54 23.15
C THR A 164 1.70 24.70 24.04
N ASP A 165 0.66 24.46 24.83
CA ASP A 165 0.42 25.24 26.02
C ASP A 165 1.37 24.76 27.12
N VAL A 166 2.08 25.70 27.73
CA VAL A 166 3.02 25.48 28.83
C VAL A 166 2.49 26.19 30.07
N GLU A 167 2.18 25.42 31.09
CA GLU A 167 1.70 25.94 32.37
C GLU A 167 2.67 25.51 33.48
N GLY A 168 3.26 26.48 34.20
CA GLY A 168 4.18 26.22 35.30
C GLY A 168 3.88 27.03 36.56
N THR A 169 4.77 26.99 37.54
CA THR A 169 4.71 27.86 38.72
C THR A 169 5.78 28.95 38.71
N GLU A 170 6.97 28.67 38.20
CA GLU A 170 8.13 29.56 38.14
C GLU A 170 9.02 29.16 36.96
N ASN A 171 9.67 30.13 36.31
CA ASN A 171 10.56 29.92 35.17
C ASN A 171 9.84 29.10 34.09
N VAL A 172 8.86 29.74 33.45
CA VAL A 172 8.02 29.11 32.43
C VAL A 172 8.39 29.64 31.06
N GLY A 173 8.93 28.78 30.20
CA GLY A 173 9.33 29.15 28.84
C GLY A 173 8.59 28.36 27.78
N GLY A 174 8.36 28.98 26.61
CA GLY A 174 7.81 28.23 25.48
C GLY A 174 8.74 27.12 24.99
N LEU A 175 10.07 27.30 25.06
CA LEU A 175 11.06 26.23 24.77
C LEU A 175 11.72 25.69 26.03
N ALA A 176 12.31 26.57 26.85
CA ALA A 176 13.09 26.19 28.02
C ALA A 176 12.59 26.88 29.29
N GLY A 177 12.36 26.14 30.36
CA GLY A 177 12.05 26.75 31.66
C GLY A 177 13.21 27.61 32.15
N GLU A 178 14.38 26.99 32.33
CA GLU A 178 15.66 27.65 32.57
C GLU A 178 16.67 27.37 31.46
N LEU A 179 17.40 28.41 31.06
CA LEU A 179 18.32 28.41 29.94
C LEU A 179 19.70 28.94 30.35
N MET A 180 20.70 28.06 30.31
CA MET A 180 22.13 28.37 30.46
C MET A 180 22.99 27.94 29.27
N GLY A 181 22.40 27.24 28.29
CA GLY A 181 23.05 26.86 27.03
C GLY A 181 22.75 27.82 25.86
N ARG A 182 22.72 27.28 24.65
CA ARG A 182 22.29 28.02 23.44
C ARG A 182 20.96 27.51 22.91
N VAL A 183 20.15 28.42 22.39
CA VAL A 183 18.97 28.12 21.58
C VAL A 183 19.14 28.83 20.25
N GLU A 184 19.14 28.06 19.17
CA GLU A 184 19.37 28.58 17.82
C GLU A 184 18.29 28.08 16.87
N ASP A 185 17.87 28.90 15.91
CA ASP A 185 16.98 28.47 14.81
C ASP A 185 15.76 27.67 15.30
N SER A 186 15.06 28.18 16.31
CA SER A 186 14.00 27.44 17.02
C SER A 186 12.83 28.34 17.37
N TYR A 187 11.65 27.77 17.52
CA TYR A 187 10.48 28.60 17.82
C TYR A 187 9.42 27.93 18.69
N ALA A 188 8.67 28.76 19.40
CA ALA A 188 7.56 28.33 20.25
C ALA A 188 6.23 28.94 19.79
N VAL A 189 5.18 28.14 19.87
CA VAL A 189 3.79 28.54 19.58
C VAL A 189 2.87 27.93 20.63
N GLY A 190 1.87 28.69 21.08
CA GLY A 190 0.89 28.26 22.07
C GLY A 190 0.74 29.26 23.20
N LYS A 191 0.28 28.81 24.36
CA LYS A 191 0.12 29.67 25.54
C LYS A 191 1.20 29.40 26.58
N VAL A 192 1.75 30.44 27.23
CA VAL A 192 2.73 30.29 28.31
C VAL A 192 2.26 31.01 29.57
N THR A 193 1.96 30.26 30.64
CA THR A 193 1.36 30.78 31.88
C THR A 193 2.03 30.30 33.15
N SER A 194 1.94 31.12 34.21
CA SER A 194 2.32 30.76 35.58
C SER A 194 1.09 30.76 36.50
N LYS A 195 0.99 29.75 37.36
CA LYS A 195 -0.05 29.64 38.42
C LYS A 195 0.18 30.57 39.60
N THR A 196 1.42 30.97 39.86
CA THR A 196 1.77 31.73 41.08
C THR A 196 1.90 33.22 40.82
N GLY A 197 1.70 33.65 39.56
CA GLY A 197 1.87 35.04 39.17
C GLY A 197 3.31 35.53 39.35
N LYS A 198 4.33 34.69 39.15
CA LYS A 198 5.74 35.10 39.12
C LYS A 198 6.13 35.70 37.76
N ASN A 199 7.19 36.51 37.71
CA ASN A 199 7.60 37.30 36.54
C ASN A 199 8.57 36.58 35.58
N THR A 200 8.91 35.31 35.82
CA THR A 200 9.87 34.58 34.99
C THR A 200 9.14 33.77 33.91
N ILE A 201 8.48 34.49 33.00
CA ILE A 201 7.74 33.91 31.87
C ILE A 201 8.30 34.49 30.56
N GLY A 202 8.65 33.62 29.61
CA GLY A 202 9.16 34.03 28.29
C GLY A 202 8.71 33.12 27.16
N GLY A 203 8.65 33.66 25.94
CA GLY A 203 8.25 32.90 24.76
C GLY A 203 9.26 31.82 24.38
N ILE A 204 10.55 32.06 24.61
CA ILE A 204 11.63 31.09 24.43
C ILE A 204 12.09 30.53 25.78
N ALA A 205 12.48 31.42 26.70
CA ALA A 205 13.04 31.00 27.99
C ALA A 205 12.35 31.67 29.18
N GLY A 206 11.96 30.88 30.17
CA GLY A 206 11.36 31.41 31.40
C GLY A 206 12.37 32.17 32.26
N TYR A 207 13.60 31.68 32.35
CA TYR A 207 14.74 32.31 33.01
C TYR A 207 16.01 32.02 32.22
N SER A 208 16.80 33.05 31.92
CA SER A 208 17.97 32.96 31.05
C SER A 208 19.21 33.55 31.71
N LYS A 209 20.31 32.79 31.73
CA LYS A 209 21.58 33.18 32.39
C LYS A 209 22.79 32.64 31.63
N SER A 210 23.74 33.50 31.28
CA SER A 210 24.99 33.12 30.59
C SER A 210 24.76 32.29 29.32
N SER A 211 23.70 32.62 28.56
CA SER A 211 23.18 31.82 27.45
C SER A 211 23.13 32.62 26.15
N THR A 212 22.76 31.95 25.06
CA THR A 212 22.56 32.57 23.74
C THR A 212 21.19 32.18 23.16
N ILE A 213 20.47 33.14 22.60
CA ILE A 213 19.25 32.94 21.81
C ILE A 213 19.47 33.59 20.45
N LYS A 214 19.48 32.81 19.38
CA LYS A 214 19.80 33.30 18.02
C LYS A 214 18.80 32.78 17.00
N ASN A 215 18.35 33.64 16.08
CA ASN A 215 17.43 33.25 15.00
C ASN A 215 16.19 32.51 15.51
N CYS A 216 15.65 32.93 16.66
CA CYS A 216 14.50 32.28 17.28
C CYS A 216 13.26 33.14 17.17
N TYR A 217 12.08 32.52 17.22
CA TYR A 217 10.86 33.31 17.42
C TYR A 217 9.84 32.70 18.36
N ALA A 218 9.01 33.55 18.96
CA ALA A 218 7.88 33.11 19.78
C ALA A 218 6.57 33.75 19.30
N SER A 219 5.59 32.91 19.02
CA SER A 219 4.20 33.29 18.74
C SER A 219 3.33 32.76 19.88
N CYS A 220 3.59 33.26 21.09
CA CYS A 220 2.99 32.72 22.30
C CYS A 220 2.07 33.73 22.99
N GLN A 221 0.86 33.30 23.36
CA GLN A 221 0.03 34.08 24.27
C GLN A 221 0.66 34.06 25.66
N MET A 222 0.92 35.24 26.22
CA MET A 222 1.55 35.36 27.53
C MET A 222 0.56 35.67 28.64
N GLY A 223 0.85 35.16 29.84
CA GLY A 223 0.23 35.68 31.06
C GLY A 223 0.69 37.11 31.38
N ASP A 224 0.00 37.76 32.32
CA ASP A 224 0.15 39.18 32.67
C ASP A 224 1.59 39.65 32.96
N LYS A 225 2.49 38.73 33.32
CA LYS A 225 3.86 39.03 33.78
C LYS A 225 4.98 38.51 32.87
N GLY A 226 4.68 38.20 31.61
CA GLY A 226 5.68 37.76 30.62
C GLY A 226 6.55 38.88 30.05
N GLU A 227 7.77 38.52 29.63
CA GLU A 227 8.86 39.40 29.13
C GLU A 227 9.09 39.26 27.59
N GLY A 228 8.11 38.77 26.82
CA GLY A 228 8.16 38.69 25.35
C GLY A 228 8.98 37.52 24.79
N LEU A 229 10.30 37.51 24.96
CA LEU A 229 11.16 36.38 24.54
C LEU A 229 11.72 35.59 25.72
N ALA A 230 12.34 36.30 26.66
CA ALA A 230 12.95 35.66 27.82
C ALA A 230 13.12 36.64 28.97
N TYR A 231 12.99 36.14 30.19
CA TYR A 231 13.51 36.86 31.36
C TYR A 231 15.04 36.67 31.43
N VAL A 232 15.78 37.76 31.21
CA VAL A 232 17.25 37.75 31.24
C VAL A 232 17.76 38.15 32.61
N TYR A 233 18.40 37.21 33.32
CA TYR A 233 18.99 37.48 34.63
C TYR A 233 20.40 38.09 34.52
N SER A 234 21.29 37.43 33.77
CA SER A 234 22.63 37.97 33.49
C SER A 234 23.25 37.33 32.25
N SER A 235 24.09 38.09 31.53
CA SER A 235 24.98 37.59 30.48
C SER A 235 24.31 36.76 29.37
N THR A 236 23.03 36.98 29.07
CA THR A 236 22.34 36.36 27.92
C THR A 236 22.52 37.22 26.68
N THR A 237 22.91 36.62 25.56
CA THR A 237 22.94 37.28 24.25
C THR A 237 21.70 36.90 23.45
N ILE A 238 20.94 37.89 22.96
CA ILE A 238 19.80 37.67 22.07
C ILE A 238 20.09 38.33 20.73
N GLN A 239 20.10 37.54 19.64
CA GLN A 239 20.43 37.99 18.29
C GLN A 239 19.35 37.56 17.30
N ASN A 240 18.92 38.46 16.42
CA ASN A 240 17.97 38.17 15.32
C ASN A 240 16.77 37.31 15.75
N SER A 241 16.24 37.58 16.94
CA SER A 241 15.17 36.79 17.54
C SER A 241 14.02 37.68 17.92
N PHE A 242 12.80 37.22 17.70
CA PHE A 242 11.61 38.05 17.72
C PHE A 242 10.44 37.39 18.43
N PHE A 243 9.54 38.17 19.00
CA PHE A 243 8.26 37.66 19.46
C PHE A 243 7.11 38.46 18.87
N ASP A 244 5.99 37.77 18.63
CA ASP A 244 4.77 38.39 18.16
C ASP A 244 4.13 39.21 19.30
N SER A 245 4.15 40.54 19.17
CA SER A 245 3.65 41.46 20.17
C SER A 245 2.15 41.45 20.33
N ASP A 246 1.43 41.18 19.23
CA ASP A 246 -0.03 41.23 19.20
C ASP A 246 -0.58 39.97 19.88
N ILE A 247 0.04 38.82 19.61
CA ILE A 247 -0.29 37.55 20.27
C ILE A 247 0.17 37.55 21.74
N ALA A 248 1.38 38.03 22.02
CA ALA A 248 1.90 38.07 23.39
C ALA A 248 1.16 39.08 24.28
N GLY A 249 0.54 40.11 23.69
CA GLY A 249 0.02 41.25 24.45
C GLY A 249 1.13 42.03 25.14
N LYS A 250 2.33 42.06 24.56
CA LYS A 250 3.55 42.66 25.11
C LYS A 250 4.27 43.45 24.02
N THR A 251 4.87 44.59 24.37
CA THR A 251 5.61 45.44 23.42
C THR A 251 7.09 45.61 23.80
N SER A 252 7.50 45.07 24.95
CA SER A 252 8.87 45.12 25.45
C SER A 252 9.46 43.70 25.52
N PRO A 253 10.75 43.52 25.20
CA PRO A 253 11.68 44.53 24.66
C PRO A 253 11.37 44.94 23.22
N THR A 254 11.38 46.23 22.92
CA THR A 254 11.02 46.77 21.59
C THR A 254 11.96 46.31 20.47
N SER A 255 13.21 45.98 20.80
CA SER A 255 14.17 45.42 19.84
C SER A 255 13.73 44.07 19.28
N GLN A 256 12.95 43.31 20.06
CA GLN A 256 12.52 41.94 19.77
C GLN A 256 11.04 41.88 19.38
N ALA A 257 10.22 42.81 19.86
CA ALA A 257 8.80 42.86 19.58
C ALA A 257 8.51 43.14 18.09
N ARG A 258 7.65 42.34 17.48
CA ARG A 258 7.14 42.54 16.12
C ARG A 258 5.64 42.27 16.12
N THR A 259 4.85 43.13 15.48
CA THR A 259 3.42 42.85 15.24
C THR A 259 3.24 41.59 14.40
N THR A 260 2.06 40.98 14.41
CA THR A 260 1.79 39.80 13.56
C THR A 260 2.06 40.09 12.09
N GLN A 261 1.70 41.28 11.61
CA GLN A 261 1.98 41.68 10.23
C GLN A 261 3.49 41.77 9.95
N GLN A 262 4.28 42.27 10.89
CA GLN A 262 5.75 42.30 10.74
C GLN A 262 6.33 40.88 10.80
N MET A 263 5.79 39.99 11.63
CA MET A 263 6.19 38.59 11.69
C MET A 263 5.88 37.82 10.39
N PHE A 264 4.95 38.28 9.56
CA PHE A 264 4.70 37.72 8.22
C PHE A 264 5.60 38.31 7.13
N SER A 265 6.37 39.36 7.45
CA SER A 265 7.28 39.98 6.50
C SER A 265 8.63 39.27 6.51
N MET A 266 9.08 38.86 5.32
CA MET A 266 10.40 38.23 5.13
C MET A 266 11.55 39.13 5.61
N ASP A 267 11.40 40.45 5.50
CA ASP A 267 12.40 41.44 5.93
C ASP A 267 12.73 41.34 7.43
N THR A 268 11.77 40.88 8.25
CA THR A 268 11.98 40.66 9.69
C THR A 268 13.09 39.65 9.95
N TYR A 269 13.22 38.67 9.05
CA TYR A 269 14.13 37.53 9.19
C TYR A 269 15.42 37.70 8.37
N ALA A 270 15.79 38.94 8.05
CA ALA A 270 17.04 39.22 7.35
C ALA A 270 18.25 38.56 8.05
N GLY A 271 19.00 37.75 7.31
CA GLY A 271 20.16 37.00 7.82
C GLY A 271 19.86 35.62 8.39
N TRP A 272 18.60 35.17 8.37
CA TRP A 272 18.26 33.77 8.62
C TRP A 272 18.59 32.91 7.40
N ASP A 273 18.97 31.65 7.62
CA ASP A 273 19.22 30.69 6.54
C ASP A 273 17.91 30.11 6.01
N MET A 274 17.44 30.67 4.90
CA MET A 274 16.20 30.30 4.24
C MET A 274 16.40 29.24 3.16
N GLU A 275 17.64 28.86 2.88
CA GLU A 275 17.98 27.82 1.92
C GLU A 275 17.95 26.45 2.60
N SER A 276 18.56 26.34 3.79
CA SER A 276 18.78 25.05 4.45
C SER A 276 17.96 24.82 5.73
N ILE A 277 17.58 25.88 6.46
CA ILE A 277 16.95 25.76 7.79
C ILE A 277 15.46 26.11 7.74
N TRP A 278 15.14 27.30 7.23
CA TRP A 278 13.80 27.88 7.29
C TRP A 278 13.10 27.87 5.93
N GLU A 279 11.79 27.63 5.93
CA GLU A 279 10.88 27.85 4.81
C GLU A 279 9.92 28.98 5.19
N HIS A 280 9.74 29.96 4.30
CA HIS A 280 8.81 31.07 4.54
C HIS A 280 7.90 31.23 3.33
N LYS A 281 6.59 31.35 3.59
CA LYS A 281 5.56 31.65 2.59
C LYS A 281 5.01 33.04 2.87
N GLU A 282 4.69 33.78 1.82
CA GLU A 282 4.13 35.13 1.96
C GLU A 282 2.86 35.10 2.83
N GLY A 283 2.79 35.96 3.84
CA GLY A 283 1.65 36.02 4.76
C GLY A 283 1.64 34.94 5.85
N ALA A 284 2.75 34.24 6.10
CA ALA A 284 2.85 33.20 7.13
C ALA A 284 4.12 33.33 7.98
N TYR A 285 4.17 32.69 9.15
CA TYR A 285 5.41 32.58 9.93
C TYR A 285 6.41 31.62 9.24
N PRO A 286 7.73 31.84 9.39
CA PRO A 286 8.73 30.87 8.95
C PRO A 286 8.56 29.52 9.67
N LEU A 287 8.70 28.42 8.93
CA LEU A 287 8.67 27.06 9.47
C LEU A 287 10.02 26.39 9.27
N LEU A 288 10.35 25.44 10.14
CA LEU A 288 11.59 24.67 10.03
C LEU A 288 11.43 23.56 8.99
N ARG A 289 12.22 23.61 7.91
CA ARG A 289 12.15 22.66 6.77
C ARG A 289 12.18 21.21 7.24
N LYS A 290 13.17 20.88 8.09
CA LYS A 290 13.38 19.50 8.57
C LYS A 290 12.27 19.02 9.49
N ILE A 291 11.66 19.90 10.30
CA ILE A 291 10.52 19.51 11.15
C ILE A 291 9.32 19.15 10.29
N GLU A 292 9.00 19.98 9.29
CA GLU A 292 7.89 19.73 8.39
C GLU A 292 8.16 18.49 7.51
N PHE A 293 9.42 18.24 7.13
CA PHE A 293 9.83 16.99 6.47
C PHE A 293 9.58 15.77 7.37
N PHE A 294 10.04 15.81 8.63
CA PHE A 294 9.86 14.68 9.54
C PHE A 294 8.40 14.41 9.87
N LYS A 295 7.45 15.36 9.75
CA LYS A 295 6.01 15.09 9.98
C LYS A 295 5.47 14.02 9.03
N ASN A 296 6.06 13.89 7.85
CA ASN A 296 5.70 12.90 6.84
C ASN A 296 6.43 11.56 7.05
N GLN A 297 6.56 11.13 8.32
CA GLN A 297 7.39 10.03 8.86
C GLN A 297 7.41 8.73 8.02
N LEU A 298 6.38 8.45 7.24
CA LEU A 298 6.29 7.45 6.18
C LEU A 298 5.22 7.95 5.21
N PHE A 299 5.57 8.13 3.94
CA PHE A 299 4.58 8.44 2.90
C PHE A 299 4.05 7.15 2.28
N GLU A 300 2.80 7.18 1.83
CA GLU A 300 2.13 6.03 1.25
C GLU A 300 2.32 6.01 -0.27
N LEU A 301 2.63 4.82 -0.79
CA LEU A 301 2.67 4.56 -2.21
C LEU A 301 1.29 4.10 -2.67
N GLN A 302 0.82 4.65 -3.78
CA GLN A 302 -0.45 4.30 -4.39
C GLN A 302 -0.20 3.63 -5.75
N VAL A 303 -0.82 2.47 -5.95
CA VAL A 303 -0.88 1.84 -7.28
C VAL A 303 -1.90 2.62 -8.10
N TYR A 304 -1.44 3.50 -8.97
CA TYR A 304 -2.29 4.33 -9.83
C TYR A 304 -2.90 3.51 -10.97
N ASN A 305 -2.07 2.70 -11.63
CA ASN A 305 -2.51 1.72 -12.62
C ASN A 305 -1.67 0.45 -12.50
N ARG A 306 -2.25 -0.71 -12.83
CA ARG A 306 -1.53 -1.98 -12.92
C ARG A 306 -2.13 -2.87 -13.99
N THR A 307 -1.26 -3.50 -14.78
CA THR A 307 -1.58 -4.58 -15.72
C THR A 307 -1.04 -5.90 -15.15
N TRP A 308 -0.89 -6.90 -16.01
CA TRP A 308 -0.22 -8.14 -15.67
C TRP A 308 1.32 -8.06 -15.79
N HIS A 309 1.84 -7.09 -16.56
CA HIS A 309 3.29 -6.92 -16.82
C HIS A 309 3.86 -5.56 -16.40
N SER A 310 3.01 -4.61 -15.98
CA SER A 310 3.47 -3.28 -15.59
C SER A 310 2.61 -2.65 -14.49
N ALA A 311 3.14 -1.61 -13.86
CA ALA A 311 2.43 -0.78 -12.90
C ALA A 311 2.93 0.66 -12.89
N ILE A 312 2.04 1.60 -12.62
CA ILE A 312 2.36 2.99 -12.30
C ILE A 312 2.14 3.18 -10.81
N ILE A 313 3.20 3.56 -10.10
CA ILE A 313 3.17 3.85 -8.67
C ILE A 313 3.34 5.36 -8.48
N ARG A 314 2.48 5.98 -7.67
CA ARG A 314 2.50 7.41 -7.34
C ARG A 314 2.57 7.64 -5.85
N TRP A 315 3.10 8.79 -5.44
CA TRP A 315 3.02 9.26 -4.07
C TRP A 315 2.88 10.78 -4.01
N GLU A 316 2.59 11.30 -2.82
CA GLU A 316 2.56 12.74 -2.60
C GLU A 316 3.97 13.33 -2.65
N ALA A 317 4.16 14.40 -3.43
CA ALA A 317 5.43 15.11 -3.50
C ALA A 317 5.83 15.62 -2.11
N ILE A 318 7.08 15.38 -1.72
CA ILE A 318 7.59 15.78 -0.41
C ILE A 318 8.41 17.05 -0.58
N SER A 319 7.99 18.13 0.07
CA SER A 319 8.67 19.42 0.00
C SER A 319 10.15 19.30 0.37
N GLY A 320 11.02 19.86 -0.47
CA GLY A 320 12.47 19.93 -0.26
C GLY A 320 13.26 18.67 -0.64
N VAL A 321 12.61 17.57 -1.04
CA VAL A 321 13.31 16.36 -1.49
C VAL A 321 14.00 16.62 -2.82
N ALA A 322 15.30 16.35 -2.86
CA ALA A 322 16.12 16.53 -4.06
C ALA A 322 16.08 15.29 -4.97
N GLU A 323 15.91 14.10 -4.38
CA GLU A 323 15.97 12.82 -5.10
C GLU A 323 15.13 11.75 -4.39
N TYR A 324 14.55 10.84 -5.17
CA TYR A 324 13.96 9.61 -4.69
C TYR A 324 14.76 8.39 -5.18
N GLU A 325 14.76 7.31 -4.42
CA GLU A 325 15.33 6.02 -4.83
C GLU A 325 14.27 4.91 -4.77
N LEU A 326 13.98 4.29 -5.92
CA LEU A 326 13.20 3.06 -5.99
C LEU A 326 14.09 1.86 -5.65
N HIS A 327 13.69 1.12 -4.63
CA HIS A 327 14.25 -0.20 -4.33
C HIS A 327 13.29 -1.28 -4.81
N PHE A 328 13.65 -1.98 -5.88
CA PHE A 328 12.81 -2.98 -6.53
C PHE A 328 13.63 -4.15 -7.08
N LYS A 329 13.19 -5.40 -6.85
CA LYS A 329 13.88 -6.63 -7.31
C LYS A 329 15.40 -6.65 -6.99
N GLY A 330 15.81 -6.10 -5.85
CA GLY A 330 17.21 -6.00 -5.43
C GLY A 330 18.05 -4.95 -6.18
N LYS A 331 17.44 -4.13 -7.03
CA LYS A 331 18.06 -2.98 -7.71
C LYS A 331 17.63 -1.67 -7.04
N VAL A 332 18.46 -0.65 -7.23
CA VAL A 332 18.20 0.73 -6.80
C VAL A 332 18.21 1.63 -8.02
N GLU A 333 17.15 2.42 -8.20
CA GLU A 333 16.99 3.36 -9.30
C GLU A 333 16.67 4.76 -8.77
N LYS A 334 17.32 5.79 -9.32
CA LYS A 334 17.12 7.19 -8.93
C LYS A 334 15.97 7.81 -9.72
N LEU A 335 15.12 8.55 -9.04
CA LEU A 335 13.92 9.18 -9.59
C LEU A 335 13.88 10.67 -9.19
N SER A 336 13.44 11.51 -10.13
CA SER A 336 13.27 12.95 -9.89
C SER A 336 11.83 13.36 -9.59
N GLU A 337 10.87 12.49 -9.90
CA GLU A 337 9.44 12.77 -9.81
C GLU A 337 8.75 11.82 -8.82
N PRO A 338 7.61 12.22 -8.22
CA PRO A 338 6.86 11.40 -7.27
C PRO A 338 5.99 10.32 -7.96
N GLU A 339 6.50 9.77 -9.06
CA GLU A 339 5.87 8.74 -9.90
C GLU A 339 6.94 7.81 -10.47
N VAL A 340 6.64 6.52 -10.56
CA VAL A 340 7.45 5.56 -11.31
C VAL A 340 6.61 4.59 -12.12
N PHE A 341 7.02 4.34 -13.35
CA PHE A 341 6.50 3.29 -14.21
C PHE A 341 7.43 2.08 -14.12
N ILE A 342 6.86 0.92 -13.78
CA ILE A 342 7.59 -0.34 -13.63
C ILE A 342 7.08 -1.30 -14.69
N GLU A 343 7.99 -1.83 -15.49
CA GLU A 343 7.72 -2.82 -16.55
C GLU A 343 8.41 -4.17 -16.26
N ASP A 344 8.32 -5.11 -17.20
CA ASP A 344 8.88 -6.46 -17.10
C ASP A 344 8.43 -7.23 -15.84
N LEU A 345 7.15 -7.12 -15.49
CA LEU A 345 6.54 -7.90 -14.42
C LEU A 345 5.95 -9.21 -14.96
N PHE A 346 5.90 -10.22 -14.10
CA PHE A 346 5.25 -11.49 -14.39
C PHE A 346 3.78 -11.45 -13.95
N PRO A 347 2.87 -12.12 -14.68
CA PRO A 347 1.47 -12.25 -14.31
C PRO A 347 1.26 -12.87 -12.92
N ASP A 348 0.18 -12.50 -12.24
CA ASP A 348 -0.26 -13.07 -10.94
C ASP A 348 0.88 -13.24 -9.91
N THR A 349 1.82 -12.30 -9.89
CA THR A 349 3.04 -12.37 -9.08
C THR A 349 3.05 -11.22 -8.08
N ASP A 350 3.39 -11.53 -6.83
CA ASP A 350 3.58 -10.55 -5.77
C ASP A 350 5.00 -9.98 -5.83
N TYR A 351 5.09 -8.65 -5.74
CA TYR A 351 6.34 -7.90 -5.69
C TYR A 351 6.37 -6.97 -4.48
N GLU A 352 7.53 -6.83 -3.88
CA GLU A 352 7.77 -5.83 -2.82
C GLU A 352 8.62 -4.69 -3.37
N LEU A 353 8.21 -3.46 -3.09
CA LEU A 353 8.97 -2.27 -3.41
C LEU A 353 8.85 -1.21 -2.32
N LYS A 354 9.85 -0.34 -2.25
CA LYS A 354 9.84 0.85 -1.39
C LYS A 354 10.54 2.01 -2.09
N ILE A 355 10.11 3.22 -1.78
CA ILE A 355 10.77 4.45 -2.21
C ILE A 355 11.52 5.03 -1.02
N ILE A 356 12.75 5.50 -1.21
CA ILE A 356 13.47 6.32 -0.24
C ILE A 356 13.49 7.75 -0.77
N ALA A 357 12.93 8.68 0.00
CA ALA A 357 13.02 10.10 -0.28
C ALA A 357 14.25 10.70 0.42
N LYS A 358 15.14 11.35 -0.34
CA LYS A 358 16.38 11.94 0.16
C LYS A 358 16.27 13.47 0.19
N LEU A 359 16.31 14.02 1.40
CA LEU A 359 16.38 15.46 1.59
C LEU A 359 17.83 15.96 1.42
N ASP A 360 18.78 15.24 2.01
CA ASP A 360 20.22 15.44 1.85
C ASP A 360 20.97 14.11 2.10
N ASP A 361 22.30 14.11 1.98
CA ASP A 361 23.16 12.92 2.16
C ASP A 361 23.01 12.24 3.53
N SER A 362 22.45 12.93 4.52
CA SER A 362 22.28 12.46 5.90
C SER A 362 20.83 12.19 6.31
N ILE A 363 19.85 12.71 5.55
CA ILE A 363 18.43 12.65 5.88
C ILE A 363 17.65 11.98 4.76
N GLN A 364 17.13 10.80 5.09
CA GLN A 364 16.25 10.03 4.23
C GLN A 364 15.04 9.47 4.99
N VAL A 365 13.90 9.41 4.31
CA VAL A 365 12.67 8.77 4.80
C VAL A 365 12.28 7.69 3.80
N THR A 366 11.98 6.51 4.33
CA THR A 366 11.54 5.35 3.54
C THR A 366 10.01 5.34 3.52
N SER A 367 9.40 5.05 2.37
CA SER A 367 7.97 4.77 2.25
C SER A 367 7.59 3.50 3.02
N LYS A 368 6.29 3.28 3.22
CA LYS A 368 5.82 1.92 3.56
C LYS A 368 6.23 0.96 2.43
N ILE A 369 6.52 -0.30 2.77
CA ILE A 369 6.69 -1.35 1.75
C ILE A 369 5.35 -1.52 1.05
N LEU A 370 5.36 -1.37 -0.26
CA LEU A 370 4.21 -1.64 -1.10
C LEU A 370 4.31 -3.07 -1.63
N ASN A 371 3.30 -3.88 -1.30
CA ASN A 371 3.09 -5.20 -1.87
C ASN A 371 2.23 -5.06 -3.13
N LEU A 372 2.87 -5.08 -4.29
CA LEU A 372 2.23 -5.02 -5.60
C LEU A 372 1.98 -6.44 -6.12
N ARG A 373 0.72 -6.83 -6.24
CA ARG A 373 0.32 -8.01 -7.03
C ARG A 373 -0.11 -7.59 -8.43
N THR A 374 0.53 -8.16 -9.45
CA THR A 374 0.13 -7.98 -10.86
C THR A 374 -1.20 -8.66 -11.16
N ARG A 375 -1.89 -8.22 -12.21
CA ARG A 375 -3.13 -8.90 -12.63
C ARG A 375 -2.81 -10.33 -13.08
N LYS A 376 -3.74 -11.23 -12.79
CA LYS A 376 -3.73 -12.58 -13.36
C LYS A 376 -4.13 -12.50 -14.83
N ILE A 377 -3.47 -13.28 -15.67
CA ILE A 377 -3.95 -13.54 -17.03
C ILE A 377 -4.41 -14.99 -17.12
N SER A 378 -5.53 -15.22 -17.81
CA SER A 378 -6.09 -16.55 -18.03
C SER A 378 -5.61 -17.12 -19.36
N ALA A 379 -5.28 -18.41 -19.41
CA ALA A 379 -5.08 -19.11 -20.70
C ALA A 379 -6.36 -19.08 -21.55
N VAL A 380 -6.24 -19.17 -22.88
CA VAL A 380 -7.38 -19.36 -23.77
C VAL A 380 -8.01 -20.72 -23.46
N LYS A 381 -9.23 -20.71 -22.89
CA LYS A 381 -9.99 -21.90 -22.49
C LYS A 381 -11.13 -22.18 -23.45
N GLY A 382 -11.71 -23.37 -23.32
CA GLY A 382 -12.90 -23.74 -24.08
C GLY A 382 -12.65 -23.94 -25.58
N LEU A 383 -11.40 -24.13 -26.03
CA LEU A 383 -11.13 -24.43 -27.44
C LEU A 383 -11.71 -25.79 -27.82
N HIS A 384 -12.67 -25.81 -28.76
CA HIS A 384 -13.27 -27.02 -29.32
C HIS A 384 -13.85 -26.78 -30.73
N SER A 385 -14.06 -27.85 -31.51
CA SER A 385 -14.80 -27.75 -32.78
C SER A 385 -16.31 -27.68 -32.54
N MET A 386 -16.98 -26.73 -33.20
CA MET A 386 -18.45 -26.61 -33.18
C MET A 386 -19.12 -27.29 -34.38
N HIS A 387 -18.52 -27.21 -35.57
CA HIS A 387 -19.10 -27.72 -36.81
C HIS A 387 -18.01 -28.29 -37.73
N LYS A 388 -18.33 -29.37 -38.43
CA LYS A 388 -17.44 -30.03 -39.41
C LYS A 388 -18.23 -30.35 -40.66
N GLU A 389 -17.85 -29.75 -41.79
CA GLU A 389 -18.56 -29.94 -43.06
C GLU A 389 -17.61 -29.91 -44.24
N GLY A 390 -17.75 -30.89 -45.14
CA GLY A 390 -16.89 -31.02 -46.31
C GLY A 390 -15.42 -31.11 -45.90
N ASN A 391 -14.63 -30.13 -46.33
CA ASN A 391 -13.21 -29.96 -46.02
C ASN A 391 -12.95 -28.83 -45.01
N SER A 392 -13.91 -28.52 -44.14
CA SER A 392 -13.82 -27.42 -43.18
C SER A 392 -14.17 -27.82 -41.73
N ILE A 393 -13.54 -27.15 -40.77
CA ILE A 393 -13.81 -27.25 -39.33
C ILE A 393 -13.96 -25.84 -38.75
N THR A 394 -15.09 -25.55 -38.11
CA THR A 394 -15.30 -24.31 -37.35
C THR A 394 -14.99 -24.53 -35.89
N LEU A 395 -14.10 -23.71 -35.34
CA LEU A 395 -13.61 -23.72 -33.97
C LEU A 395 -14.19 -22.54 -33.19
N THR A 396 -14.36 -22.72 -31.87
CA THR A 396 -14.70 -21.65 -30.93
C THR A 396 -13.87 -21.79 -29.65
N TRP A 397 -13.68 -20.67 -28.94
CA TRP A 397 -13.05 -20.62 -27.61
C TRP A 397 -13.68 -19.50 -26.75
N ASP A 398 -13.26 -19.42 -25.49
CA ASP A 398 -13.71 -18.36 -24.57
C ASP A 398 -13.13 -16.98 -24.98
N GLN A 399 -13.98 -15.96 -25.10
CA GLN A 399 -13.55 -14.58 -25.39
C GLN A 399 -12.68 -14.03 -24.25
N ILE A 400 -11.60 -13.34 -24.61
CA ILE A 400 -10.69 -12.65 -23.69
C ILE A 400 -10.88 -11.15 -23.90
N ALA A 401 -11.27 -10.44 -22.85
CA ALA A 401 -11.69 -9.04 -22.95
C ALA A 401 -10.57 -8.10 -23.41
N GLU A 402 -9.32 -8.43 -23.08
CA GLU A 402 -8.13 -7.65 -23.41
C GLU A 402 -7.45 -8.05 -24.73
N ALA A 403 -7.97 -9.07 -25.42
CA ALA A 403 -7.41 -9.52 -26.70
C ALA A 403 -7.80 -8.56 -27.83
N GLN A 404 -6.80 -8.07 -28.55
CA GLN A 404 -6.99 -7.28 -29.79
C GLN A 404 -7.29 -8.19 -30.99
N GLY A 405 -7.03 -9.50 -30.83
CA GLY A 405 -7.32 -10.54 -31.81
C GLY A 405 -6.73 -11.87 -31.37
N TYR A 406 -6.83 -12.87 -32.24
CA TYR A 406 -6.33 -14.21 -32.02
C TYR A 406 -5.59 -14.72 -33.25
N GLU A 407 -4.61 -15.56 -33.00
CA GLU A 407 -3.90 -16.35 -33.97
C GLU A 407 -4.24 -17.83 -33.76
N VAL A 408 -4.78 -18.47 -34.80
CA VAL A 408 -5.12 -19.89 -34.81
C VAL A 408 -4.10 -20.63 -35.65
N THR A 409 -3.37 -21.55 -35.02
CA THR A 409 -2.34 -22.35 -35.69
C THR A 409 -2.85 -23.78 -35.87
N TYR A 410 -2.71 -24.32 -37.07
CA TYR A 410 -3.03 -25.72 -37.38
C TYR A 410 -1.99 -26.30 -38.35
N GLY A 411 -1.22 -27.29 -37.89
CA GLY A 411 -0.04 -27.75 -38.64
C GLY A 411 0.99 -26.62 -38.81
N GLU A 412 1.36 -26.30 -40.05
CA GLU A 412 2.25 -25.16 -40.40
C GLU A 412 1.48 -23.88 -40.75
N ASN A 413 0.15 -23.92 -40.75
CA ASN A 413 -0.70 -22.81 -41.17
C ASN A 413 -1.10 -21.94 -39.98
N VAL A 414 -1.27 -20.65 -40.23
CA VAL A 414 -1.63 -19.62 -39.25
C VAL A 414 -2.76 -18.76 -39.80
N ILE A 415 -3.82 -18.54 -39.02
CA ILE A 415 -4.95 -17.66 -39.35
C ILE A 415 -5.11 -16.61 -38.26
N LEU A 416 -5.30 -15.35 -38.65
CA LEU A 416 -5.62 -14.27 -37.73
C LEU A 416 -7.13 -13.98 -37.75
N THR A 417 -7.72 -13.79 -36.58
CA THR A 417 -9.15 -13.43 -36.41
C THR A 417 -9.33 -12.43 -35.28
N ASP A 418 -10.31 -11.55 -35.38
CA ASP A 418 -10.70 -10.57 -34.36
C ASP A 418 -11.84 -11.08 -33.45
N THR A 419 -12.35 -12.28 -33.72
CA THR A 419 -13.43 -12.92 -32.95
C THR A 419 -12.95 -14.21 -32.27
N ASN A 420 -13.70 -14.71 -31.29
CA ASN A 420 -13.42 -16.01 -30.65
C ASN A 420 -13.84 -17.24 -31.48
N THR A 421 -13.99 -17.08 -32.80
CA THR A 421 -14.34 -18.16 -33.72
C THR A 421 -13.46 -18.13 -34.97
N CYS A 422 -13.16 -19.30 -35.53
CA CYS A 422 -12.37 -19.42 -36.75
C CYS A 422 -12.77 -20.67 -37.53
N THR A 423 -12.90 -20.55 -38.86
CA THR A 423 -13.16 -21.71 -39.73
C THR A 423 -11.90 -22.07 -40.50
N LEU A 424 -11.40 -23.28 -40.26
CA LEU A 424 -10.35 -23.91 -41.03
C LEU A 424 -10.95 -24.46 -42.32
N THR A 425 -10.35 -24.18 -43.48
CA THR A 425 -10.83 -24.66 -44.80
C THR A 425 -9.74 -25.46 -45.51
N GLU A 426 -10.10 -26.14 -46.60
CA GLU A 426 -9.16 -26.90 -47.44
C GLU A 426 -8.42 -28.03 -46.69
N LEU A 427 -9.06 -28.60 -45.67
CA LEU A 427 -8.49 -29.68 -44.89
C LEU A 427 -8.58 -31.01 -45.64
N ASN A 428 -7.51 -31.79 -45.56
CA ASN A 428 -7.46 -33.12 -46.15
C ASN A 428 -8.24 -34.10 -45.29
N ASN A 429 -9.09 -34.88 -45.95
CA ASN A 429 -9.79 -35.97 -45.29
C ASN A 429 -8.80 -36.98 -44.71
N ASN A 430 -9.19 -37.54 -43.58
CA ASN A 430 -8.46 -38.53 -42.82
C ASN A 430 -7.10 -38.08 -42.23
N VAL A 431 -6.75 -36.80 -42.30
CA VAL A 431 -5.54 -36.23 -41.68
C VAL A 431 -5.89 -35.56 -40.33
N PRO A 432 -5.21 -35.91 -39.22
CA PRO A 432 -5.36 -35.20 -37.96
C PRO A 432 -4.58 -33.87 -37.98
N TYR A 433 -5.22 -32.81 -37.53
CA TYR A 433 -4.66 -31.47 -37.38
C TYR A 433 -4.53 -31.13 -35.90
N VAL A 434 -3.32 -30.81 -35.46
CA VAL A 434 -3.06 -30.27 -34.11
C VAL A 434 -3.31 -28.77 -34.15
N ILE A 435 -4.15 -28.28 -33.26
CA ILE A 435 -4.64 -26.90 -33.28
C ILE A 435 -4.35 -26.22 -31.94
N SER A 436 -3.88 -24.98 -32.01
CA SER A 436 -3.76 -24.06 -30.87
C SER A 436 -4.32 -22.69 -31.21
N VAL A 437 -4.80 -21.98 -30.20
CA VAL A 437 -5.17 -20.57 -30.32
C VAL A 437 -4.30 -19.74 -29.40
N ARG A 438 -3.72 -18.68 -29.94
CA ARG A 438 -2.95 -17.66 -29.24
C ARG A 438 -3.72 -16.34 -29.24
N ALA A 439 -4.00 -15.76 -28.09
CA ALA A 439 -4.55 -14.39 -28.01
C ALA A 439 -3.42 -13.37 -28.17
N LEU A 440 -3.68 -12.33 -28.98
CA LEU A 440 -2.78 -11.22 -29.23
C LEU A 440 -3.21 -10.04 -28.36
N LEU A 441 -2.37 -9.67 -27.40
CA LEU A 441 -2.63 -8.57 -26.48
C LEU A 441 -1.95 -7.27 -26.96
N GLU A 442 -2.53 -6.12 -26.61
CA GLU A 442 -2.05 -4.79 -27.03
C GLU A 442 -0.63 -4.47 -26.55
N ASP A 443 -0.20 -5.11 -25.46
CA ASP A 443 1.13 -4.97 -24.84
C ASP A 443 2.15 -6.02 -25.32
N GLY A 444 1.78 -6.87 -26.27
CA GLY A 444 2.64 -7.95 -26.79
C GLY A 444 2.65 -9.23 -25.96
N GLY A 445 1.81 -9.35 -24.93
CA GLY A 445 1.63 -10.62 -24.21
C GLY A 445 0.96 -11.71 -25.05
N GLU A 446 1.32 -12.97 -24.76
CA GLU A 446 0.80 -14.15 -25.47
C GLU A 446 0.05 -15.08 -24.51
N LEU A 447 -1.20 -15.43 -24.86
CA LEU A 447 -1.98 -16.46 -24.14
C LEU A 447 -2.30 -17.59 -25.08
N ILE A 448 -1.84 -18.79 -24.76
CA ILE A 448 -1.99 -19.95 -25.65
C ILE A 448 -2.96 -20.95 -25.02
N SER A 449 -3.84 -21.51 -25.83
CA SER A 449 -4.72 -22.61 -25.45
C SER A 449 -3.93 -23.90 -25.25
N SER A 450 -4.53 -24.87 -24.55
CA SER A 450 -4.10 -26.26 -24.72
C SER A 450 -4.27 -26.69 -26.18
N LEU A 451 -3.43 -27.61 -26.64
CA LEU A 451 -3.54 -28.20 -27.98
C LEU A 451 -4.78 -29.11 -28.06
N ILE A 452 -5.55 -29.00 -29.14
CA ILE A 452 -6.57 -29.99 -29.50
C ILE A 452 -6.18 -30.69 -30.80
N VAL A 453 -6.74 -31.88 -31.05
CA VAL A 453 -6.50 -32.63 -32.28
C VAL A 453 -7.82 -32.88 -32.97
N GLU A 454 -7.96 -32.39 -34.19
CA GLU A 454 -9.20 -32.51 -34.97
C GLU A 454 -8.96 -33.20 -36.31
N LYS A 455 -9.98 -33.91 -36.81
CA LYS A 455 -9.89 -34.72 -38.03
C LYS A 455 -11.21 -34.69 -38.79
N ILE A 456 -11.13 -34.51 -40.11
CA ILE A 456 -12.25 -34.71 -41.05
C ILE A 456 -12.16 -36.13 -41.62
N TYR A 457 -13.28 -36.81 -41.80
CA TYR A 457 -13.34 -38.17 -42.35
C TYR A 457 -13.90 -38.17 -43.78
N GLU A 458 -13.34 -39.01 -44.65
CA GLU A 458 -13.83 -39.20 -46.02
C GLU A 458 -15.13 -40.03 -46.03
N LEU A 459 -16.14 -39.58 -46.78
CA LEU A 459 -17.39 -40.32 -46.98
C LEU A 459 -17.25 -41.23 -48.22
N GLU A 460 -17.13 -42.54 -48.04
CA GLU A 460 -17.09 -43.50 -49.16
C GLU A 460 -18.46 -43.63 -49.88
N PRO A 461 -18.50 -43.77 -51.23
CA PRO A 461 -19.74 -43.99 -51.97
C PRO A 461 -20.13 -45.47 -52.09
N GLN A 462 -21.43 -45.75 -51.93
CA GLN A 462 -22.18 -46.95 -52.37
C GLN A 462 -22.17 -48.19 -51.46
N THR A 463 -22.95 -48.14 -50.38
CA THR A 463 -23.88 -49.24 -50.03
C THR A 463 -24.98 -48.70 -49.12
N ASP A 464 -26.23 -48.80 -49.58
CA ASP A 464 -27.40 -48.22 -48.90
C ASP A 464 -27.85 -49.07 -47.70
N TYR A 465 -27.09 -48.99 -46.61
CA TYR A 465 -27.45 -49.59 -45.33
C TYR A 465 -28.49 -48.76 -44.57
N ALA A 466 -28.59 -47.46 -44.87
CA ALA A 466 -29.64 -46.60 -44.34
C ALA A 466 -31.01 -47.03 -44.86
N GLY A 467 -31.14 -47.34 -46.15
CA GLY A 467 -32.34 -47.95 -46.72
C GLY A 467 -32.66 -49.32 -46.12
N LYS A 468 -31.66 -50.15 -45.80
CA LYS A 468 -31.88 -51.45 -45.11
C LYS A 468 -32.35 -51.30 -43.66
N PHE A 469 -31.86 -50.30 -42.93
CA PHE A 469 -32.35 -49.98 -41.58
C PHE A 469 -33.76 -49.40 -41.65
N LEU A 470 -34.00 -48.43 -42.53
CA LEU A 470 -35.32 -47.82 -42.75
C LEU A 470 -36.37 -48.84 -43.22
N ALA A 471 -36.00 -49.82 -44.05
CA ALA A 471 -36.88 -50.93 -44.44
C ALA A 471 -37.24 -51.88 -43.29
N LYS A 472 -36.39 -52.01 -42.25
CA LYS A 472 -36.74 -52.75 -41.02
C LYS A 472 -37.59 -51.93 -40.05
N CYS A 473 -37.54 -50.60 -40.14
CA CYS A 473 -38.42 -49.70 -39.39
C CYS A 473 -39.81 -49.54 -40.05
N GLU A 474 -40.03 -50.13 -41.22
CA GLU A 474 -41.31 -50.11 -41.91
C GLU A 474 -42.37 -50.83 -41.06
N GLY A 475 -43.37 -50.08 -40.57
CA GLY A 475 -44.37 -50.55 -39.61
C GLY A 475 -44.04 -50.33 -38.12
N GLN A 476 -42.88 -49.75 -37.79
CA GLN A 476 -42.52 -49.31 -36.44
C GLN A 476 -42.33 -47.78 -36.40
N THR A 477 -43.39 -47.07 -35.97
CA THR A 477 -43.48 -45.64 -35.57
C THR A 477 -42.57 -44.56 -36.17
N TRP A 478 -41.99 -44.72 -37.36
CA TRP A 478 -41.54 -43.61 -38.21
C TRP A 478 -42.42 -43.51 -39.45
N PHE A 479 -43.09 -42.36 -39.61
CA PHE A 479 -43.89 -42.04 -40.79
C PHE A 479 -43.09 -41.07 -41.66
N ILE A 480 -42.79 -41.53 -42.88
CA ILE A 480 -42.13 -40.76 -43.94
C ILE A 480 -43.04 -40.88 -45.16
N ASP A 481 -43.43 -39.75 -45.76
CA ASP A 481 -44.45 -39.73 -46.83
C ASP A 481 -44.03 -40.39 -48.16
N GLU A 482 -42.77 -40.82 -48.34
CA GLU A 482 -42.34 -41.64 -49.50
C GLU A 482 -40.91 -42.16 -49.27
N VAL A 483 -40.74 -43.44 -48.91
CA VAL A 483 -39.42 -44.08 -48.70
C VAL A 483 -38.57 -44.04 -49.98
N GLU A 484 -39.18 -44.08 -51.17
CA GLU A 484 -38.48 -44.02 -52.47
C GLU A 484 -37.79 -42.67 -52.76
N ASN A 485 -38.26 -41.56 -52.17
CA ASN A 485 -37.67 -40.23 -52.42
C ASN A 485 -36.36 -40.00 -51.66
N LEU A 486 -36.15 -40.69 -50.54
CA LEU A 486 -34.93 -40.60 -49.74
C LEU A 486 -33.79 -41.45 -50.34
N LEU A 487 -34.14 -42.54 -51.03
CA LEU A 487 -33.21 -43.41 -51.76
C LEU A 487 -32.69 -42.76 -53.06
N ASN A 488 -33.45 -41.85 -53.65
CA ASN A 488 -33.13 -41.21 -54.93
C ASN A 488 -32.41 -39.85 -54.82
N GLN A 489 -32.22 -39.29 -53.62
CA GLN A 489 -31.41 -38.07 -53.44
C GLN A 489 -29.91 -38.38 -53.40
N LYS A 490 -29.30 -38.54 -54.58
CA LYS A 490 -27.84 -38.54 -54.71
C LYS A 490 -27.27 -37.21 -54.17
N GLY A 491 -26.51 -37.28 -53.07
CA GLY A 491 -25.63 -36.19 -52.63
C GLY A 491 -25.81 -35.65 -51.20
N LYS A 492 -26.70 -36.19 -50.37
CA LYS A 492 -26.78 -35.84 -48.94
C LYS A 492 -26.50 -37.06 -48.08
N SER A 493 -25.33 -37.10 -47.45
CA SER A 493 -24.84 -38.23 -46.64
C SER A 493 -25.84 -38.68 -45.59
N ILE A 494 -26.17 -39.97 -45.58
CA ILE A 494 -27.08 -40.55 -44.60
C ILE A 494 -26.34 -41.33 -43.50
N CYS A 495 -25.20 -41.99 -43.76
CA CYS A 495 -24.37 -42.67 -42.75
C CYS A 495 -22.99 -43.05 -43.33
N THR A 496 -21.96 -43.23 -42.49
CA THR A 496 -20.66 -43.88 -42.82
C THR A 496 -20.51 -45.23 -42.11
N VAL A 497 -20.05 -46.26 -42.82
CA VAL A 497 -19.88 -47.64 -42.32
C VAL A 497 -18.62 -48.30 -42.91
N SER A 498 -17.89 -49.09 -42.12
CA SER A 498 -16.77 -49.94 -42.57
C SER A 498 -17.04 -51.45 -42.31
N SER A 499 -17.19 -52.22 -43.40
CA SER A 499 -17.22 -53.70 -43.49
C SER A 499 -18.54 -54.45 -43.21
N LYS A 500 -18.56 -55.76 -43.52
CA LYS A 500 -19.54 -56.45 -44.37
C LYS A 500 -20.62 -57.29 -43.65
N ASP A 501 -20.73 -57.27 -42.32
CA ASP A 501 -21.73 -58.06 -41.56
C ASP A 501 -22.50 -57.21 -40.51
N ASP A 502 -23.83 -57.38 -40.48
CA ASP A 502 -24.86 -56.96 -39.49
C ASP A 502 -24.61 -55.74 -38.59
N PHE A 503 -25.21 -54.56 -38.89
CA PHE A 503 -25.47 -53.33 -38.07
C PHE A 503 -24.36 -52.77 -37.13
N ALA A 504 -23.28 -53.51 -36.92
CA ALA A 504 -22.17 -53.31 -36.01
C ALA A 504 -21.23 -52.19 -36.44
N ALA A 505 -21.47 -51.61 -37.62
CA ALA A 505 -20.53 -50.71 -38.26
C ALA A 505 -21.12 -49.30 -38.48
N ILE A 506 -22.33 -49.02 -37.96
CA ILE A 506 -22.91 -47.67 -37.98
C ILE A 506 -22.36 -46.89 -36.78
N TYR A 507 -21.40 -46.00 -37.04
CA TYR A 507 -20.77 -45.15 -36.01
C TYR A 507 -21.39 -43.75 -35.92
N ALA A 508 -22.07 -43.28 -36.97
CA ALA A 508 -22.76 -42.00 -36.98
C ALA A 508 -24.03 -42.08 -37.85
N LEU A 509 -25.15 -41.62 -37.31
CA LEU A 509 -26.46 -41.57 -37.97
C LEU A 509 -26.94 -40.11 -37.98
N ASN A 510 -27.08 -39.51 -39.16
CA ASN A 510 -27.62 -38.16 -39.30
C ASN A 510 -28.83 -38.15 -40.23
N LEU A 511 -30.01 -37.92 -39.65
CA LEU A 511 -31.29 -37.79 -40.32
C LEU A 511 -31.91 -36.40 -40.11
N SER A 512 -31.12 -35.42 -39.71
CA SER A 512 -31.62 -34.08 -39.37
C SER A 512 -32.25 -33.38 -40.59
N GLY A 513 -33.35 -32.65 -40.39
CA GLY A 513 -33.97 -31.81 -41.43
C GLY A 513 -34.71 -32.57 -42.52
N ARG A 514 -35.21 -33.78 -42.26
CA ARG A 514 -35.82 -34.68 -43.26
C ARG A 514 -37.33 -34.82 -43.16
N GLY A 515 -37.97 -34.05 -42.27
CA GLY A 515 -39.42 -34.10 -42.07
C GLY A 515 -39.94 -35.42 -41.49
N ILE A 516 -39.08 -36.22 -40.86
CA ILE A 516 -39.46 -37.51 -40.27
C ILE A 516 -40.44 -37.26 -39.12
N SER A 517 -41.54 -38.00 -39.06
CA SER A 517 -42.56 -37.86 -38.01
C SER A 517 -42.83 -39.18 -37.27
N GLY A 518 -43.41 -39.10 -36.08
CA GLY A 518 -43.65 -40.25 -35.20
C GLY A 518 -42.60 -40.43 -34.10
N GLN A 519 -42.62 -41.57 -33.39
CA GLN A 519 -41.74 -41.87 -32.26
C GLN A 519 -40.43 -42.54 -32.71
N ILE A 520 -39.32 -42.33 -31.98
CA ILE A 520 -38.09 -43.11 -32.24
C ILE A 520 -38.34 -44.61 -31.96
N PRO A 521 -38.08 -45.52 -32.92
CA PRO A 521 -38.29 -46.95 -32.74
C PRO A 521 -37.25 -47.54 -31.79
N LEU A 522 -37.67 -48.55 -31.03
CA LEU A 522 -36.81 -49.26 -30.06
C LEU A 522 -35.57 -49.89 -30.73
N ALA A 523 -35.68 -50.24 -32.02
CA ALA A 523 -34.59 -50.75 -32.85
C ALA A 523 -33.37 -49.82 -32.93
N ILE A 524 -33.47 -48.55 -32.51
CA ILE A 524 -32.32 -47.65 -32.37
C ILE A 524 -31.24 -48.25 -31.44
N GLY A 525 -31.62 -49.05 -30.44
CA GLY A 525 -30.70 -49.74 -29.53
C GLY A 525 -29.87 -50.85 -30.20
N GLU A 526 -30.26 -51.32 -31.38
CA GLU A 526 -29.48 -52.31 -32.14
C GLU A 526 -28.22 -51.69 -32.78
N LEU A 527 -28.09 -50.36 -32.75
CA LEU A 527 -26.92 -49.63 -33.26
C LEU A 527 -25.81 -49.53 -32.21
N TYR A 528 -25.44 -50.64 -31.57
CA TYR A 528 -24.58 -50.67 -30.39
C TYR A 528 -23.15 -50.11 -30.56
N GLN A 529 -22.71 -49.77 -31.79
CA GLN A 529 -21.44 -49.08 -32.07
C GLN A 529 -21.61 -47.58 -32.39
N LEU A 530 -22.83 -47.05 -32.28
CA LEU A 530 -23.17 -45.67 -32.62
C LEU A 530 -22.50 -44.68 -31.66
N ARG A 531 -21.82 -43.69 -32.24
CA ARG A 531 -21.13 -42.61 -31.53
C ARG A 531 -21.81 -41.26 -31.71
N TYR A 532 -22.48 -41.05 -32.83
CA TYR A 532 -23.16 -39.79 -33.10
C TYR A 532 -24.59 -40.03 -33.62
N LEU A 533 -25.58 -39.45 -32.95
CA LEU A 533 -27.00 -39.54 -33.32
C LEU A 533 -27.59 -38.14 -33.54
N TYR A 534 -27.79 -37.75 -34.79
CA TYR A 534 -28.33 -36.45 -35.15
C TYR A 534 -29.69 -36.59 -35.84
N LEU A 535 -30.75 -36.20 -35.14
CA LEU A 535 -32.15 -36.24 -35.60
C LEU A 535 -32.79 -34.85 -35.59
N ALA A 536 -31.99 -33.79 -35.51
CA ALA A 536 -32.48 -32.44 -35.29
C ALA A 536 -33.40 -31.93 -36.42
N ASN A 537 -34.31 -31.02 -36.08
CA ASN A 537 -35.21 -30.35 -37.03
C ASN A 537 -36.07 -31.34 -37.86
N ASN A 538 -36.73 -32.28 -37.18
CA ASN A 538 -37.73 -33.19 -37.75
C ASN A 538 -39.09 -33.00 -37.04
N ASN A 539 -40.10 -33.76 -37.44
CA ASN A 539 -41.44 -33.77 -36.82
C ASN A 539 -41.61 -34.96 -35.84
N LEU A 540 -40.53 -35.44 -35.23
CA LEU A 540 -40.57 -36.58 -34.31
C LEU A 540 -41.27 -36.17 -33.01
N SER A 541 -42.04 -37.07 -32.40
CA SER A 541 -42.84 -36.79 -31.21
C SER A 541 -42.92 -38.00 -30.27
N GLY A 542 -43.41 -37.77 -29.04
CA GLY A 542 -43.50 -38.80 -27.98
C GLY A 542 -42.25 -38.90 -27.09
N GLN A 543 -42.16 -39.95 -26.27
CA GLN A 543 -41.04 -40.15 -25.34
C GLN A 543 -39.80 -40.72 -26.03
N LEU A 544 -38.62 -40.40 -25.50
CA LEU A 544 -37.37 -41.00 -25.94
C LEU A 544 -37.30 -42.47 -25.48
N PRO A 545 -37.02 -43.43 -26.38
CA PRO A 545 -36.91 -44.83 -26.03
C PRO A 545 -35.69 -45.07 -25.15
N LYS A 546 -35.84 -45.90 -24.12
CA LYS A 546 -34.75 -46.24 -23.18
C LYS A 546 -33.61 -47.00 -23.85
N GLU A 547 -33.86 -47.55 -25.02
CA GLU A 547 -32.90 -48.22 -25.87
C GLU A 547 -31.78 -47.27 -26.35
N ILE A 548 -31.98 -45.94 -26.30
CA ILE A 548 -30.88 -44.98 -26.49
C ILE A 548 -29.83 -45.11 -25.37
N ASP A 549 -30.26 -45.41 -24.14
CA ASP A 549 -29.34 -45.63 -23.00
C ASP A 549 -28.48 -46.88 -23.18
N THR A 550 -28.86 -47.80 -24.07
CA THR A 550 -28.09 -49.01 -24.38
C THR A 550 -26.93 -48.78 -25.36
N LEU A 551 -26.83 -47.58 -25.94
CA LEU A 551 -25.77 -47.19 -26.88
C LEU A 551 -24.49 -46.80 -26.15
N ALA A 552 -23.74 -47.81 -25.71
CA ALA A 552 -22.56 -47.65 -24.84
C ALA A 552 -21.42 -46.77 -25.40
N TYR A 553 -21.42 -46.48 -26.70
CA TYR A 553 -20.39 -45.67 -27.36
C TYR A 553 -20.89 -44.31 -27.83
N LEU A 554 -22.11 -43.88 -27.46
CA LEU A 554 -22.68 -42.60 -27.89
C LEU A 554 -21.93 -41.42 -27.25
N ILE A 555 -21.32 -40.59 -28.08
CA ILE A 555 -20.49 -39.43 -27.69
C ILE A 555 -21.25 -38.12 -27.91
N GLY A 556 -22.08 -38.04 -28.95
CA GLY A 556 -22.85 -36.84 -29.26
C GLY A 556 -24.23 -37.17 -29.79
N GLN A 557 -25.24 -36.43 -29.31
CA GLN A 557 -26.59 -36.51 -29.85
C GLN A 557 -27.17 -35.11 -30.04
N ASP A 558 -27.90 -34.92 -31.13
CA ASP A 558 -28.69 -33.71 -31.37
C ASP A 558 -30.10 -34.12 -31.78
N LEU A 559 -31.04 -33.84 -30.90
CA LEU A 559 -32.47 -34.15 -31.03
C LEU A 559 -33.31 -32.87 -31.11
N SER A 560 -32.66 -31.71 -31.18
CA SER A 560 -33.28 -30.38 -31.11
C SER A 560 -34.26 -30.14 -32.26
N GLY A 561 -35.25 -29.27 -32.08
CA GLY A 561 -36.22 -28.97 -33.14
C GLY A 561 -37.16 -30.13 -33.49
N ASN A 562 -37.45 -31.01 -32.53
CA ASN A 562 -38.50 -32.05 -32.58
C ASN A 562 -39.56 -31.78 -31.49
N GLN A 563 -40.62 -32.60 -31.45
CA GLN A 563 -41.77 -32.48 -30.55
C GLN A 563 -41.78 -33.58 -29.46
N PHE A 564 -40.61 -33.90 -28.89
CA PHE A 564 -40.50 -34.90 -27.82
C PHE A 564 -41.16 -34.44 -26.52
N THR A 565 -41.76 -35.38 -25.80
CA THR A 565 -42.34 -35.17 -24.47
C THR A 565 -41.48 -35.87 -23.42
N GLU A 566 -41.48 -35.34 -22.19
CA GLU A 566 -40.76 -35.96 -21.06
C GLU A 566 -41.17 -37.42 -20.78
#